data_AF-A0A2V4CVY8-F1
#
_entry.id   AF-A0A2V4CVY8-F1
#
_cell.length_a   1.000
_cell.length_b   1.000
_cell.length_c   1.000
_cell.angle_alpha   90.00
_cell.angle_beta   90.00
_cell.angle_gamma   90.00
#
_symmetry.space_group_name_H-M   'P 1'
#
loop_
_entity.id
_entity.type
_entity.pdbx_description
1 polymer ?
#
loop_
_entity_poly.entity_id
_entity_poly.type
_entity_poly.pdbx_seq_one_letter_code
_entity_poly.pdbx_strand_id
1 'polypeptide(L)'
;MTARNFGSTLTEPGFSPRFTRRGSMLSWPSGLRRNSGSVPRRLRRQRRRRPEKMMVDLLEHAAFAVFALLAIGGALGTIYCKRIAHSMFSLIICFLAIAGVFLLAGAELLAAIQILVYLGSVMLVYAFGVMLARRQIQESDA
;
A
#
# COMPACT_ATOMS: atom_id res chain seq x y z
N MET A 1 4.51 69.15 10.08
CA MET A 1 5.27 68.31 9.13
C MET A 1 4.91 66.85 9.39
N THR A 2 4.58 66.15 8.32
CA THR A 2 3.63 65.04 8.26
C THR A 2 4.27 63.68 8.57
N ALA A 3 3.69 62.94 9.52
CA ALA A 3 3.87 61.50 9.66
C ALA A 3 2.62 60.81 9.08
N ARG A 4 2.80 59.95 8.07
CA ARG A 4 1.80 58.94 7.70
C ARG A 4 2.49 57.63 7.34
N ASN A 5 2.26 56.67 8.22
CA ASN A 5 2.67 55.29 8.10
C ASN A 5 1.92 54.59 6.96
N PHE A 6 2.70 53.76 6.28
CA PHE A 6 2.33 52.73 5.34
C PHE A 6 1.47 51.66 6.04
N GLY A 7 0.31 51.34 5.48
CA GLY A 7 -0.62 50.35 6.01
C GLY A 7 -1.76 50.08 5.03
N SER A 8 -1.43 49.48 3.89
CA SER A 8 -2.38 48.86 2.96
C SER A 8 -2.97 47.60 3.62
N THR A 9 -4.19 47.65 4.17
CA THR A 9 -5.50 47.46 3.53
C THR A 9 -5.91 45.99 3.35
N LEU A 10 -7.00 45.66 4.07
CA LEU A 10 -7.99 44.60 3.86
C LEU A 10 -7.78 43.26 4.59
N THR A 11 -8.07 43.33 5.88
CA THR A 11 -8.89 42.37 6.63
C THR A 11 -10.12 41.89 5.86
N GLU A 12 -10.24 40.58 5.62
CA GLU A 12 -11.52 39.91 5.33
C GLU A 12 -11.96 39.12 6.58
N PRO A 13 -13.03 39.55 7.30
CA PRO A 13 -13.71 38.73 8.30
C PRO A 13 -14.91 38.02 7.64
N GLY A 14 -15.00 36.69 7.78
CA GLY A 14 -16.05 35.92 7.10
C GLY A 14 -16.40 34.57 7.73
N PHE A 15 -16.49 34.51 9.06
CA PHE A 15 -17.06 33.37 9.78
C PHE A 15 -18.58 33.31 9.54
N SER A 16 -19.07 32.30 8.83
CA SER A 16 -20.51 32.03 8.66
C SER A 16 -20.94 30.80 9.47
N PRO A 17 -21.63 30.96 10.61
CA PRO A 17 -22.32 29.86 11.27
C PRO A 17 -23.69 29.69 10.59
N ARG A 18 -23.99 28.49 10.06
CA ARG A 18 -25.34 28.20 9.54
C ARG A 18 -25.89 26.91 10.11
N PHE A 19 -26.17 26.96 11.41
CA PHE A 19 -27.03 26.02 12.10
C PHE A 19 -28.49 26.48 11.95
N THR A 20 -29.10 26.24 10.79
CA THR A 20 -30.54 26.52 10.59
C THR A 20 -31.36 25.34 11.07
N ARG A 21 -31.76 25.44 12.34
CA ARG A 21 -32.87 24.72 12.96
C ARG A 21 -34.17 25.11 12.23
N ARG A 22 -34.83 24.19 11.53
CA ARG A 22 -36.23 24.34 11.13
C ARG A 22 -37.01 23.11 11.55
N GLY A 23 -37.70 23.25 12.68
CA GLY A 23 -38.76 22.34 13.04
C GLY A 23 -39.95 22.57 12.10
N SER A 24 -40.56 21.48 11.67
CA SER A 24 -42.00 21.25 11.79
C SER A 24 -42.41 20.10 10.87
N MET A 25 -42.87 19.02 11.51
CA MET A 25 -44.17 18.45 11.17
C MET A 25 -44.38 18.09 9.70
N LEU A 26 -43.57 17.17 9.19
CA LEU A 26 -44.12 16.21 8.26
C LEU A 26 -44.29 14.92 9.06
N SER A 27 -45.54 14.57 9.30
CA SER A 27 -45.95 13.37 10.01
C SER A 27 -45.39 12.14 9.31
N TRP A 28 -44.36 11.52 9.87
CA TRP A 28 -43.98 10.16 9.50
C TRP A 28 -45.06 9.21 10.02
N PRO A 29 -45.77 8.47 9.16
CA PRO A 29 -46.80 7.54 9.60
C PRO A 29 -46.17 6.31 10.24
N SER A 30 -46.41 6.15 11.54
CA SER A 30 -46.19 4.93 12.31
C SER A 30 -47.24 3.89 11.94
N GLY A 31 -47.04 3.20 10.82
CA GLY A 31 -48.08 2.30 10.33
C GLY A 31 -47.74 1.40 9.16
N LEU A 32 -46.59 0.72 9.16
CA LEU A 32 -46.44 -0.51 8.39
C LEU A 32 -45.83 -1.62 9.26
N ARG A 33 -46.65 -2.09 10.21
CA ARG A 33 -46.55 -3.44 10.76
C ARG A 33 -46.87 -4.42 9.64
N ARG A 34 -45.84 -4.90 8.93
CA ARG A 34 -45.97 -6.07 8.05
C ARG A 34 -45.08 -7.19 8.55
N ASN A 35 -45.66 -7.96 9.47
CA ASN A 35 -45.35 -9.37 9.59
C ASN A 35 -45.71 -10.03 8.26
N SER A 36 -44.71 -10.42 7.49
CA SER A 36 -44.88 -11.41 6.43
C SER A 36 -43.68 -12.32 6.50
N GLY A 37 -43.84 -13.39 7.27
CA GLY A 37 -43.02 -14.57 7.15
C GLY A 37 -43.03 -15.04 5.69
N SER A 38 -41.87 -14.92 5.08
CA SER A 38 -41.41 -15.76 3.98
C SER A 38 -39.94 -15.40 3.76
N VAL A 39 -39.09 -15.80 4.71
CA VAL A 39 -37.65 -15.92 4.44
C VAL A 39 -37.53 -16.83 3.23
N PRO A 40 -37.15 -16.33 2.03
CA PRO A 40 -37.00 -17.23 0.91
C PRO A 40 -35.77 -18.08 1.21
N ARG A 41 -36.00 -19.37 1.46
CA ARG A 41 -34.99 -20.44 1.38
C ARG A 41 -34.49 -20.65 -0.07
N ARG A 42 -34.39 -19.58 -0.84
CA ARG A 42 -33.73 -19.45 -2.15
C ARG A 42 -32.56 -18.52 -1.87
N LEU A 43 -31.29 -18.88 -1.89
CA LEU A 43 -30.64 -19.94 -2.63
C LEU A 43 -29.49 -20.47 -1.79
N ARG A 44 -29.73 -21.64 -1.20
CA ARG A 44 -28.68 -22.61 -0.88
C ARG A 44 -28.15 -23.24 -2.19
N ARG A 45 -27.91 -22.43 -3.24
CA ARG A 45 -26.97 -22.77 -4.33
C ARG A 45 -25.60 -22.36 -3.81
N GLN A 46 -25.11 -22.97 -2.74
CA GLN A 46 -24.34 -24.20 -2.90
C GLN A 46 -23.73 -24.29 -4.30
N ARG A 47 -22.63 -23.55 -4.47
CA ARG A 47 -21.36 -24.25 -4.54
C ARG A 47 -21.29 -25.31 -5.65
N ARG A 48 -21.79 -25.00 -6.84
CA ARG A 48 -21.05 -25.38 -8.05
C ARG A 48 -19.83 -24.46 -8.11
N ARG A 49 -18.89 -24.67 -7.16
CA ARG A 49 -17.49 -24.28 -7.37
C ARG A 49 -17.13 -24.97 -8.67
N ARG A 50 -17.01 -24.20 -9.75
CA ARG A 50 -16.42 -24.72 -10.97
C ARG A 50 -15.06 -25.28 -10.55
N PRO A 51 -14.77 -26.56 -10.80
CA PRO A 51 -13.52 -27.19 -10.36
C PRO A 51 -12.29 -26.42 -10.86
N GLU A 52 -12.43 -25.65 -11.95
CA GLU A 52 -11.38 -24.78 -12.48
C GLU A 52 -10.92 -23.69 -11.51
N LYS A 53 -11.81 -23.11 -10.71
CA LYS A 53 -11.42 -22.08 -9.73
C LYS A 53 -10.49 -22.65 -8.66
N MET A 54 -10.67 -23.93 -8.31
CA MET A 54 -9.88 -24.60 -7.29
C MET A 54 -8.40 -24.71 -7.70
N MET A 55 -8.12 -24.97 -8.98
CA MET A 55 -6.74 -25.06 -9.49
C MET A 55 -6.06 -23.69 -9.54
N VAL A 56 -6.79 -22.64 -9.90
CA VAL A 56 -6.27 -21.26 -9.90
C VAL A 56 -6.01 -20.79 -8.47
N ASP A 57 -6.94 -21.06 -7.54
CA ASP A 57 -6.73 -20.78 -6.12
C ASP A 57 -5.45 -21.49 -5.61
N LEU A 58 -5.26 -22.77 -5.94
CA LEU A 58 -4.06 -23.54 -5.59
C LEU A 58 -2.77 -22.93 -6.18
N LEU A 59 -2.82 -22.49 -7.44
CA LEU A 59 -1.69 -21.87 -8.11
C LEU A 59 -1.32 -20.52 -7.48
N GLU A 60 -2.31 -19.70 -7.12
CA GLU A 60 -2.09 -18.42 -6.41
C GLU A 60 -1.41 -18.64 -5.06
N HIS A 61 -1.88 -19.61 -4.26
CA HIS A 61 -1.27 -19.94 -2.97
C HIS A 61 0.15 -20.48 -3.12
N ALA A 62 0.39 -21.33 -4.13
CA ALA A 62 1.72 -21.85 -4.43
C ALA A 62 2.68 -20.74 -4.85
N ALA A 63 2.26 -19.85 -5.76
CA ALA A 63 3.05 -18.71 -6.20
C ALA A 63 3.34 -17.76 -5.02
N PHE A 64 2.36 -17.48 -4.17
CA PHE A 64 2.55 -16.69 -2.96
C PHE A 64 3.59 -17.31 -2.03
N ALA A 65 3.51 -18.63 -1.79
CA ALA A 65 4.48 -19.33 -0.94
C ALA A 65 5.91 -19.25 -1.52
N VAL A 66 6.07 -19.38 -2.84
CA VAL A 66 7.37 -19.24 -3.52
C VAL A 66 7.91 -17.81 -3.37
N PHE A 67 7.11 -16.79 -3.64
CA PHE A 67 7.54 -15.40 -3.49
C PHE A 67 7.86 -15.04 -2.03
N ALA A 68 7.07 -15.54 -1.07
CA ALA A 68 7.34 -15.33 0.35
C ALA A 68 8.67 -15.97 0.77
N LEU A 69 8.95 -17.20 0.34
CA LEU A 69 10.22 -17.87 0.61
C LEU A 69 11.39 -17.14 -0.07
N LEU A 70 11.21 -16.65 -1.30
CA LEU A 70 12.23 -15.85 -1.99
C LEU A 70 12.51 -14.52 -1.29
N ALA A 71 11.48 -13.85 -0.77
CA ALA A 71 11.64 -12.61 -0.01
C ALA A 71 12.42 -12.86 1.29
N ILE A 72 12.05 -13.89 2.05
CA ILE A 72 12.74 -14.27 3.29
C ILE A 72 14.17 -14.72 2.99
N GLY A 73 14.35 -15.59 1.99
CA GLY A 73 15.67 -16.07 1.56
C GLY A 73 16.58 -14.94 1.07
N GLY A 74 16.04 -13.97 0.34
CA GLY A 74 16.76 -12.78 -0.10
C GLY A 74 17.14 -11.86 1.06
N ALA A 75 16.24 -11.64 2.02
CA ALA A 75 16.54 -10.86 3.21
C ALA A 75 17.64 -11.51 4.07
N LEU A 76 17.57 -12.84 4.28
CA LEU A 76 18.60 -13.58 4.99
C LEU A 76 19.92 -13.56 4.20
N GLY A 77 19.87 -13.78 2.89
CA GLY A 77 21.05 -13.76 2.01
C GLY A 77 21.79 -12.42 2.04
N THR A 78 21.06 -11.29 2.06
CA THR A 78 21.64 -9.96 2.26
C THR A 78 22.48 -9.85 3.53
N ILE A 79 22.02 -10.44 4.63
CA ILE A 79 22.69 -10.36 5.95
C ILE A 79 23.86 -11.34 6.05
N TYR A 80 23.70 -12.57 5.52
CA TYR A 80 24.70 -13.63 5.68
C TYR A 80 25.84 -13.58 4.64
N CYS A 81 25.68 -12.88 3.52
CA CYS A 81 26.72 -12.84 2.49
C CYS A 81 27.96 -12.02 2.91
N LYS A 82 29.14 -12.65 2.94
CA LYS A 82 30.45 -12.00 3.19
C LYS A 82 30.90 -11.07 2.04
N ARG A 83 30.42 -11.31 0.82
CA ARG A 83 30.76 -10.53 -0.38
C ARG A 83 29.64 -9.53 -0.66
N ILE A 84 29.99 -8.24 -0.64
CA ILE A 84 29.01 -7.15 -0.83
C ILE A 84 28.27 -7.26 -2.16
N ALA A 85 28.98 -7.60 -3.25
CA ALA A 85 28.34 -7.79 -4.55
C ALA A 85 27.22 -8.85 -4.50
N HIS A 86 27.40 -9.89 -3.70
CA HIS A 86 26.40 -10.94 -3.55
C HIS A 86 25.25 -10.52 -2.63
N SER A 87 25.54 -9.80 -1.53
CA SER A 87 24.52 -9.20 -0.67
C SER A 87 23.58 -8.26 -1.44
N MET A 88 24.13 -7.45 -2.37
CA MET A 88 23.36 -6.54 -3.21
C MET A 88 22.44 -7.31 -4.17
N PHE A 89 22.95 -8.34 -4.84
CA PHE A 89 22.13 -9.16 -5.75
C PHE A 89 21.00 -9.89 -5.01
N SER A 90 21.28 -10.37 -3.80
CA SER A 90 20.27 -10.98 -2.91
C SER A 90 19.18 -9.98 -2.51
N LEU A 91 19.55 -8.72 -2.30
CA LEU A 91 18.59 -7.65 -2.00
C LEU A 91 17.70 -7.31 -3.20
N ILE A 92 18.24 -7.34 -4.43
CA ILE A 92 17.45 -7.15 -5.67
C ILE A 92 16.35 -8.22 -5.75
N ILE A 93 16.73 -9.48 -5.52
CA ILE A 93 15.79 -10.61 -5.54
C ILE A 93 14.70 -10.43 -4.48
N CYS A 94 15.05 -9.94 -3.28
CA CYS A 94 14.08 -9.64 -2.22
C CYS A 94 13.06 -8.58 -2.66
N PHE A 95 13.50 -7.44 -3.21
CA PHE A 95 12.60 -6.41 -3.72
C PHE A 95 11.72 -6.89 -4.87
N LEU A 96 12.27 -7.73 -5.75
CA LEU A 96 11.52 -8.33 -6.84
C LEU A 96 10.46 -9.31 -6.34
N ALA A 97 10.78 -10.09 -5.30
CA ALA A 97 9.83 -10.99 -4.67
C ALA A 97 8.67 -10.22 -4.03
N ILE A 98 8.94 -9.10 -3.36
CA ILE A 98 7.91 -8.20 -2.80
C ILE A 98 7.03 -7.62 -3.92
N ALA A 99 7.62 -7.18 -5.04
CA ALA A 99 6.86 -6.71 -6.19
C ALA A 99 5.94 -7.81 -6.77
N GLY A 100 6.43 -9.07 -6.81
CA GLY A 100 5.64 -10.24 -7.17
C GLY A 100 4.45 -10.47 -6.22
N VAL A 101 4.66 -10.35 -4.91
CA VAL A 101 3.57 -10.44 -3.91
C VAL A 101 2.51 -9.36 -4.13
N PHE A 102 2.90 -8.13 -4.45
CA PHE A 102 1.93 -7.06 -4.76
C PHE A 102 1.18 -7.31 -6.07
N LEU A 103 1.81 -7.93 -7.07
CA LEU A 103 1.14 -8.39 -8.29
C LEU A 103 0.07 -9.44 -7.97
N LEU A 104 0.41 -10.45 -7.15
CA LEU A 104 -0.51 -11.50 -6.71
C LEU A 104 -1.67 -10.95 -5.87
N ALA A 105 -1.42 -9.89 -5.09
CA ALA A 105 -2.45 -9.21 -4.30
C ALA A 105 -3.42 -8.35 -5.16
N GLY A 106 -3.24 -8.29 -6.48
CA GLY A 106 -4.02 -7.44 -7.37
C GLY A 106 -3.69 -5.94 -7.22
N ALA A 107 -2.57 -5.60 -6.58
CA ALA A 107 -2.16 -4.23 -6.30
C ALA A 107 -1.15 -3.74 -7.35
N GLU A 108 -1.60 -3.64 -8.60
CA GLU A 108 -0.75 -3.34 -9.77
C GLU A 108 -0.01 -2.00 -9.63
N LEU A 109 -0.68 -0.96 -9.13
CA LEU A 109 -0.05 0.34 -8.88
C LEU A 109 1.05 0.26 -7.82
N LEU A 110 0.83 -0.49 -6.73
CA LEU A 110 1.83 -0.69 -5.68
C LEU A 110 3.03 -1.46 -6.22
N ALA A 111 2.80 -2.49 -7.02
CA ALA A 111 3.87 -3.25 -7.66
C ALA A 111 4.68 -2.38 -8.64
N ALA A 112 4.01 -1.53 -9.43
CA ALA A 112 4.67 -0.58 -10.32
C ALA A 112 5.53 0.42 -9.55
N ILE A 113 5.01 0.98 -8.45
CA ILE A 113 5.77 1.87 -7.56
C ILE A 113 6.93 1.12 -6.89
N GLN A 114 6.74 -0.16 -6.53
CA GLN A 114 7.79 -1.00 -5.97
C GLN A 114 8.98 -1.11 -6.93
N ILE A 115 8.72 -1.36 -8.21
CA ILE A 115 9.78 -1.48 -9.20
C ILE A 115 10.38 -0.08 -9.52
N LEU A 116 9.55 0.93 -9.73
CA LEU A 116 10.01 2.25 -10.15
C LEU A 116 10.81 2.96 -9.04
N VAL A 117 10.28 2.97 -7.81
CA VAL A 117 10.84 3.76 -6.70
C VAL A 117 11.84 2.95 -5.89
N TYR A 118 11.49 1.70 -5.50
CA TYR A 118 12.42 0.92 -4.68
C TYR A 118 13.57 0.37 -5.51
N LEU A 119 13.31 -0.34 -6.62
CA LEU A 119 14.38 -0.88 -7.48
C LEU A 119 15.11 0.21 -8.28
N GLY A 120 14.42 1.26 -8.71
CA GLY A 120 15.03 2.35 -9.49
C GLY A 120 15.83 3.34 -8.65
N SER A 121 15.19 3.97 -7.67
CA SER A 121 15.79 5.08 -6.91
C SER A 121 16.51 4.59 -5.66
N VAL A 122 15.76 4.00 -4.71
CA VAL A 122 16.28 3.66 -3.39
C VAL A 122 17.39 2.62 -3.49
N MET A 123 17.19 1.59 -4.31
CA MET A 123 18.14 0.50 -4.46
C MET A 123 19.43 0.92 -5.15
N LEU A 124 19.34 1.78 -6.18
CA LEU A 124 20.54 2.26 -6.86
C LEU A 124 21.37 3.14 -5.91
N VAL A 125 20.71 4.01 -5.12
CA VAL A 125 21.37 4.80 -4.07
C VAL A 125 21.99 3.89 -3.01
N TYR A 126 21.29 2.84 -2.58
CA TYR A 126 21.83 1.85 -1.64
C TYR A 126 23.07 1.14 -2.21
N ALA A 127 23.02 0.72 -3.49
CA ALA A 127 24.14 0.06 -4.15
C ALA A 127 25.39 0.97 -4.19
N PHE A 128 25.21 2.24 -4.59
CA PHE A 128 26.28 3.22 -4.56
C PHE A 128 26.78 3.53 -3.15
N GLY A 129 25.87 3.69 -2.19
CA GLY A 129 26.21 3.99 -0.80
C GLY A 129 27.04 2.90 -0.14
N VAL A 130 26.66 1.63 -0.31
CA VAL A 130 27.40 0.49 0.24
C VAL A 130 28.76 0.33 -0.45
N MET A 131 28.86 0.56 -1.76
CA MET A 131 30.14 0.54 -2.46
C MET A 131 31.10 1.62 -1.92
N LEU A 132 30.59 2.85 -1.75
CA LEU A 132 31.38 3.96 -1.21
C LEU A 132 31.80 3.70 0.24
N ALA A 133 30.86 3.27 1.09
CA ALA A 133 31.14 2.94 2.49
C ALA A 133 32.24 1.88 2.61
N ARG A 134 32.24 0.86 1.74
CA ARG A 134 33.27 -0.18 1.78
C ARG A 134 34.66 0.35 1.42
N ARG A 135 34.75 1.27 0.44
CA ARG A 135 36.03 1.88 0.04
C ARG A 135 36.63 2.71 1.18
N GLN A 136 35.80 3.47 1.90
CA GLN A 136 36.25 4.30 3.02
C GLN A 136 36.82 3.48 4.18
N ILE A 137 36.20 2.34 4.50
CA ILE A 137 36.69 1.46 5.58
C ILE A 137 38.06 0.86 5.21
N GLN A 138 38.29 0.50 3.95
CA GLN A 138 39.58 -0.07 3.51
C GLN A 138 40.73 0.93 3.48
N GLU A 139 40.45 2.21 3.28
CA GLU A 139 41.46 3.27 3.21
C GLU A 139 41.89 3.76 4.61
N SER A 140 41.03 3.60 5.61
CA SER A 140 41.36 3.92 7.01
C SER A 140 42.25 2.87 7.69
N ASP A 141 42.29 1.65 7.16
CA ASP A 141 43.03 0.50 7.71
C ASP A 141 44.34 0.22 6.93
N ALA A 142 44.67 1.06 5.93
CA ALA A 142 45.87 0.97 5.10
C ALA A 142 46.85 2.10 5.42
#